data_AF-A0AAW0W8G2-F1
#
_entry.id   AF-A0AAW0W8G2-F1
#
_cell.length_a   1.000
_cell.length_b   1.000
_cell.length_c   1.000
_cell.angle_alpha   90.00
_cell.angle_beta   90.00
_cell.angle_gamma   90.00
#
_symmetry.space_group_name_H-M   'P 1'
#
loop_
_entity.id
_entity.type
_entity.pdbx_description
1 polymer ?
#
loop_
_entity_poly.entity_id
_entity_poly.type
_entity_poly.pdbx_seq_one_letter_code
_entity_poly.pdbx_strand_id
1 'polypeptide(L)'
;MDSRFIGLIFSVYNEDKKTKVGSHQVTCFQATNQSPEGEAPQYVRLAVPLEIRLTPSLAINNQQALENLCSTLYDEQSEVLQLSRQRANQYPLAHLHNSAVMVRSVCGLSSLVSGPLVSTVEERLHHIQGTTQQLKQESKYLRNLLQENKIDVPT
;
A
#
# COMPACT_ATOMS: atom_id res chain seq x y z
N MET A 1 1.14 -26.60 2.54
CA MET A 1 0.55 -25.24 2.53
C MET A 1 -0.50 -25.17 3.64
N ASP A 2 -0.69 -24.00 4.27
CA ASP A 2 -1.72 -23.81 5.30
C ASP A 2 -3.11 -23.88 4.65
N SER A 3 -3.98 -24.76 5.16
CA SER A 3 -5.35 -24.92 4.68
C SER A 3 -6.23 -23.71 4.92
N ARG A 4 -5.79 -22.75 5.76
CA ARG A 4 -6.50 -21.50 6.08
C ARG A 4 -5.97 -20.30 5.29
N PHE A 5 -5.06 -20.52 4.33
CA PHE A 5 -4.57 -19.44 3.48
C PHE A 5 -5.71 -18.87 2.63
N ILE A 6 -5.84 -17.54 2.64
CA ILE A 6 -6.85 -16.79 1.90
C ILE A 6 -6.15 -15.89 0.87
N GLY A 7 -6.70 -15.84 -0.34
CA GLY A 7 -6.26 -14.94 -1.39
C GLY A 7 -7.12 -13.68 -1.44
N LEU A 8 -6.47 -12.54 -1.68
CA LEU A 8 -7.12 -11.28 -2.03
C LEU A 8 -6.74 -10.90 -3.46
N ILE A 9 -7.71 -10.45 -4.26
CA ILE A 9 -7.49 -9.91 -5.60
C ILE A 9 -8.01 -8.48 -5.62
N PHE A 10 -7.14 -7.54 -6.00
CA PHE A 10 -7.49 -6.15 -6.23
C PHE A 10 -7.60 -5.91 -7.74
N SER A 11 -8.77 -5.50 -8.19
CA SER A 11 -9.02 -5.04 -9.55
C SER A 11 -9.04 -3.52 -9.55
N VAL A 12 -8.10 -2.92 -10.27
CA VAL A 12 -7.84 -1.49 -10.33
C VAL A 12 -7.81 -1.02 -11.78
N TYR A 13 -8.02 0.29 -12.01
CA TYR A 13 -8.06 0.92 -13.34
C TYR A 13 -9.19 0.43 -14.25
N ASN A 14 -10.32 0.00 -13.68
CA ASN A 14 -11.53 -0.23 -14.46
C ASN A 14 -12.22 1.12 -14.70
N GLU A 15 -12.56 1.42 -15.96
CA GLU A 15 -13.32 2.61 -16.31
C GLU A 15 -14.39 2.23 -17.34
N ASP A 16 -15.64 2.58 -17.06
CA ASP A 16 -16.69 2.50 -18.08
C ASP A 16 -16.52 3.66 -19.06
N LYS A 17 -16.17 3.33 -20.31
CA LYS A 17 -15.91 4.31 -21.36
C LYS A 17 -17.08 5.24 -21.65
N LYS A 18 -18.33 4.79 -21.42
CA LYS A 18 -19.54 5.58 -21.69
C LYS A 18 -19.84 6.55 -20.55
N THR A 19 -19.80 6.08 -19.31
CA THR A 19 -20.15 6.88 -18.13
C THR A 19 -18.97 7.63 -17.54
N LYS A 20 -17.73 7.28 -17.91
CA LYS A 20 -16.49 7.80 -17.34
C LYS A 20 -16.35 7.55 -15.84
N VAL A 21 -17.05 6.54 -15.34
CA VAL A 21 -16.98 6.12 -13.94
C VAL A 21 -15.88 5.08 -13.80
N GLY A 22 -14.90 5.39 -12.95
CA GLY A 22 -13.86 4.45 -12.51
C GLY A 22 -14.38 3.52 -11.42
N SER A 23 -13.91 2.27 -11.39
CA SER A 23 -14.23 1.32 -10.34
C SER A 23 -13.01 0.54 -9.82
N HIS A 24 -13.00 0.33 -8.52
CA HIS A 24 -12.02 -0.48 -7.80
C HIS A 24 -12.76 -1.58 -7.05
N GLN A 25 -12.29 -2.82 -7.16
CA GLN A 25 -12.93 -3.97 -6.53
C GLN A 25 -11.88 -4.81 -5.81
N VAL A 26 -12.22 -5.27 -4.61
CA VAL A 26 -11.47 -6.31 -3.91
C VAL A 26 -12.32 -7.57 -3.81
N THR A 27 -11.73 -8.73 -4.08
CA THR A 27 -12.37 -10.02 -3.85
C THR A 27 -11.52 -10.90 -2.95
N CYS A 28 -12.18 -11.54 -1.98
CA CYS A 28 -11.58 -12.49 -1.06
C CYS A 28 -12.00 -13.91 -1.45
N PHE A 29 -11.05 -14.84 -1.49
CA PHE A 29 -11.31 -16.21 -1.93
C PHE A 29 -10.38 -17.23 -1.27
N GLN A 30 -10.80 -18.48 -1.31
CA GLN A 30 -10.01 -19.64 -0.92
C GLN A 30 -10.00 -20.66 -2.07
N ALA A 31 -8.87 -21.35 -2.25
CA ALA A 31 -8.77 -22.47 -3.19
C ALA A 31 -9.00 -23.78 -2.45
N THR A 32 -9.98 -24.57 -2.87
CA THR A 32 -10.32 -25.85 -2.24
C THR A 32 -10.15 -26.98 -3.23
N ASN A 33 -9.46 -28.04 -2.83
CA ASN A 33 -9.34 -29.25 -3.64
C ASN A 33 -10.67 -30.02 -3.59
N GLN A 34 -11.27 -30.26 -4.75
CA GLN A 34 -12.48 -31.07 -4.90
C GLN A 34 -12.22 -32.44 -5.53
N SER A 35 -10.96 -32.80 -5.79
CA SER A 35 -10.63 -34.13 -6.29
C SER A 35 -10.92 -35.22 -5.25
N PRO A 36 -11.44 -36.38 -5.68
CA PRO A 36 -11.50 -37.58 -4.85
C PRO A 36 -10.13 -37.98 -4.30
N GLU A 37 -10.11 -38.70 -3.17
CA GLU A 37 -8.86 -39.21 -2.58
C GLU A 37 -8.11 -40.11 -3.58
N GLY A 38 -6.86 -39.75 -3.88
CA GLY A 38 -5.99 -40.48 -4.80
C GLY A 38 -5.95 -39.95 -6.23
N GLU A 39 -6.79 -38.96 -6.59
CA GLU A 39 -6.77 -38.31 -7.89
C GLU A 39 -5.93 -37.01 -7.90
N ALA A 40 -5.67 -36.50 -9.11
CA ALA A 40 -4.96 -35.23 -9.27
C ALA A 40 -5.79 -34.06 -8.70
N PRO A 41 -5.16 -33.12 -7.99
CA PRO A 41 -5.88 -32.04 -7.32
C PRO A 41 -6.63 -31.15 -8.32
N GLN A 42 -7.93 -30.96 -8.08
CA GLN A 42 -8.77 -30.03 -8.83
C GLN A 42 -9.20 -28.89 -7.91
N TYR A 43 -8.52 -27.75 -8.05
CA TYR A 43 -8.80 -26.59 -7.22
C TYR A 43 -9.96 -25.78 -7.79
N VAL A 44 -10.94 -25.51 -6.93
CA VAL A 44 -12.01 -24.56 -7.21
C VAL A 44 -11.87 -23.32 -6.34
N ARG A 45 -12.32 -22.20 -6.88
CA ARG A 45 -12.38 -20.92 -6.16
C ARG A 45 -13.68 -20.84 -5.37
N LEU A 46 -13.57 -20.70 -4.06
CA LEU A 46 -14.69 -20.38 -3.17
C LEU A 46 -14.58 -18.92 -2.71
N ALA A 47 -15.67 -18.17 -2.82
CA ALA A 47 -15.73 -16.80 -2.31
C ALA A 47 -15.78 -16.80 -0.78
N VAL A 48 -15.03 -15.90 -0.16
CA VAL A 48 -14.99 -15.74 1.29
C VAL A 48 -15.51 -14.34 1.66
N PRO A 49 -16.40 -14.19 2.64
CA PRO A 49 -16.86 -12.87 3.09
C PRO A 49 -15.68 -11.99 3.54
N LEU A 50 -15.70 -10.72 3.12
CA LEU A 50 -14.67 -9.73 3.45
C LEU A 50 -15.30 -8.56 4.19
N GLU A 51 -14.71 -8.19 5.33
CA GLU A 51 -15.09 -7.02 6.13
C GLU A 51 -13.89 -6.07 6.21
N ILE A 52 -14.08 -4.80 5.86
CA ILE A 52 -13.06 -3.74 6.03
C ILE A 52 -13.36 -3.02 7.34
N ARG A 53 -12.45 -3.13 8.31
CA ARG A 53 -12.60 -2.47 9.60
C ARG A 53 -11.88 -1.13 9.63
N LEU A 54 -12.52 -0.14 10.24
CA LEU A 54 -11.92 1.17 10.45
C LEU A 54 -10.78 1.09 11.46
N THR A 55 -9.63 1.65 11.10
CA THR A 55 -8.49 1.84 12.02
C THR A 55 -8.20 3.34 12.17
N PRO A 56 -8.11 3.88 13.40
CA PRO A 56 -7.98 5.32 13.64
C PRO A 56 -6.63 5.89 13.18
N SER A 57 -5.60 5.05 13.12
CA SER A 57 -4.26 5.43 12.70
C SER A 57 -3.69 4.38 11.73
N LEU A 58 -2.71 4.81 10.94
CA LEU A 58 -1.94 3.90 10.09
C LEU A 58 -0.90 3.20 10.98
N ALA A 59 -0.98 1.87 11.05
CA ALA A 59 -0.03 1.09 11.83
C ALA A 59 1.40 1.26 11.28
N ILE A 60 2.39 1.21 12.17
CA ILE A 60 3.82 1.37 11.83
C ILE A 60 4.25 0.39 10.73
N ASN A 61 3.83 -0.88 10.83
CA ASN A 61 4.15 -1.89 9.83
C ASN A 61 3.60 -1.54 8.44
N ASN A 62 2.42 -0.90 8.38
CA ASN A 62 1.84 -0.46 7.11
C ASN A 62 2.58 0.78 6.56
N GLN A 63 3.08 1.66 7.44
CA GLN A 63 3.94 2.78 7.03
C GLN A 63 5.26 2.26 6.44
N GLN A 64 5.90 1.31 7.12
CA GLN A 64 7.12 0.65 6.63
C GLN A 64 6.87 -0.06 5.31
N ALA A 65 5.72 -0.71 5.12
CA ALA A 65 5.39 -1.34 3.84
C ALA A 65 5.31 -0.32 2.69
N LEU A 66 4.79 0.89 2.93
CA LEU A 66 4.77 1.97 1.93
C LEU A 66 6.18 2.48 1.62
N GLU A 67 7.05 2.60 2.62
CA GLU A 67 8.45 2.97 2.42
C GLU A 67 9.21 1.90 1.63
N ASN A 68 9.02 0.63 1.99
CA ASN A 68 9.66 -0.51 1.36
C ASN A 68 9.31 -0.62 -0.13
N LEU A 69 8.09 -0.23 -0.54
CA LEU A 69 7.71 -0.23 -1.96
C LEU A 69 8.70 0.58 -2.82
N CYS A 70 9.10 1.77 -2.36
CA CYS A 70 10.06 2.61 -3.08
C CYS A 70 11.43 1.92 -3.20
N SER A 71 11.90 1.31 -2.11
CA SER A 71 13.18 0.57 -2.10
C SER A 71 13.12 -0.64 -3.03
N THR A 72 12.07 -1.46 -2.93
CA THR A 72 11.90 -2.66 -3.75
C THR A 72 11.91 -2.32 -5.24
N LEU A 73 11.17 -1.29 -5.66
CA LEU A 73 11.16 -0.86 -7.06
C LEU A 73 12.53 -0.37 -7.52
N TYR A 74 13.27 0.35 -6.67
CA TYR A 74 14.64 0.77 -7.01
C TYR A 74 15.60 -0.42 -7.13
N ASP A 75 15.53 -1.36 -6.19
CA ASP A 75 16.40 -2.54 -6.14
C ASP A 75 16.19 -3.42 -7.39
N GLU A 76 14.93 -3.63 -7.80
CA GLU A 76 14.60 -4.34 -9.04
C GLU A 76 15.24 -3.69 -10.28
N GLN A 77 15.24 -2.36 -10.38
CA GLN A 77 15.89 -1.66 -11.50
C GLN A 77 17.42 -1.72 -11.41
N SER A 78 17.96 -1.63 -10.19
CA SER A 78 19.40 -1.66 -9.91
C SER A 78 20.01 -3.01 -10.25
N GLU A 79 19.32 -4.11 -9.96
CA GLU A 79 19.78 -5.47 -10.27
C GLU A 79 20.03 -5.64 -11.78
N VAL A 80 19.13 -5.13 -12.62
CA VAL A 80 19.26 -5.18 -14.08
C VAL A 80 20.51 -4.42 -14.56
N LEU A 81 20.77 -3.23 -14.00
CA LEU A 81 21.98 -2.47 -14.34
C LEU A 81 23.25 -3.16 -13.84
N GLN A 82 23.19 -3.80 -12.67
CA GLN A 82 24.33 -4.54 -12.11
C GLN A 82 24.74 -5.70 -13.01
N LEU A 83 23.78 -6.45 -13.57
CA LEU A 83 24.04 -7.50 -14.56
C LEU A 83 24.69 -6.94 -15.84
N SER A 84 24.21 -5.80 -16.32
CA SER A 84 24.81 -5.08 -17.46
C SER A 84 26.26 -4.67 -17.19
N ARG A 85 26.56 -4.21 -15.96
CA ARG A 85 27.91 -3.78 -15.54
C ARG A 85 28.94 -4.91 -15.62
N GLN A 86 28.55 -6.14 -15.31
CA GLN A 86 29.45 -7.30 -15.40
C GLN A 86 29.98 -7.55 -16.82
N ARG A 87 29.25 -7.11 -17.85
CA ARG A 87 29.61 -7.26 -19.27
C ARG A 87 30.06 -5.95 -19.93
N ALA A 88 30.27 -4.89 -19.15
CA ALA A 88 30.58 -3.55 -19.68
C ALA A 88 31.84 -3.51 -20.55
N ASN A 89 32.86 -4.30 -20.21
CA ASN A 89 34.10 -4.37 -20.99
C ASN A 89 33.89 -4.99 -22.38
N GLN A 90 32.94 -5.91 -22.52
CA GLN A 90 32.63 -6.57 -23.80
C GLN A 90 31.66 -5.72 -24.64
N TYR A 91 30.73 -5.02 -23.98
CA TYR A 91 29.68 -4.25 -24.64
C TYR A 91 29.50 -2.86 -24.00
N PRO A 92 30.47 -1.95 -24.16
CA PRO A 92 30.46 -0.64 -23.49
C PRO A 92 29.29 0.26 -23.94
N LEU A 93 28.94 0.22 -25.23
CA LEU A 93 27.79 0.96 -25.77
C LEU A 93 26.46 0.46 -25.19
N ALA A 94 26.29 -0.85 -25.05
CA ALA A 94 25.10 -1.42 -24.42
C ALA A 94 25.02 -1.07 -22.92
N HIS A 95 26.16 -1.08 -22.22
CA HIS A 95 26.20 -0.66 -20.82
C HIS A 95 25.84 0.81 -20.64
N LEU A 96 26.34 1.70 -21.51
CA LEU A 96 25.98 3.11 -21.50
C LEU A 96 24.47 3.32 -21.76
N HIS A 97 23.91 2.62 -22.75
CA HIS A 97 22.47 2.65 -23.02
C HIS A 97 21.66 2.20 -21.79
N ASN A 98 22.01 1.06 -21.20
CA ASN A 98 21.34 0.53 -20.02
C ASN A 98 21.44 1.48 -18.81
N SER A 99 22.57 2.17 -18.66
CA SER A 99 22.76 3.20 -17.63
C SER A 99 21.81 4.38 -17.84
N ALA A 100 21.65 4.85 -19.08
CA ALA A 100 20.70 5.92 -19.41
C ALA A 100 19.24 5.49 -19.17
N VAL A 101 18.89 4.25 -19.52
CA VAL A 101 17.56 3.67 -19.25
C VAL A 101 17.30 3.60 -17.74
N MET A 102 18.29 3.19 -16.93
CA MET A 102 18.18 3.16 -15.47
C MET A 102 17.88 4.55 -14.91
N VAL A 103 18.65 5.57 -15.32
CA VAL A 103 18.41 6.96 -14.89
C VAL A 103 16.99 7.40 -15.21
N ARG A 104 16.52 7.15 -16.44
CA ARG A 104 15.14 7.45 -16.84
C ARG A 104 14.12 6.73 -15.97
N SER A 105 14.33 5.44 -15.69
CA SER A 105 13.44 4.62 -14.89
C SER A 105 13.34 5.16 -13.45
N VAL A 106 14.47 5.42 -12.80
CA VAL A 106 14.52 5.97 -11.44
C VAL A 106 13.89 7.36 -11.35
N CYS A 107 14.16 8.24 -12.32
CA CYS A 107 13.46 9.54 -12.39
C CYS A 107 11.95 9.36 -12.53
N GLY A 108 11.52 8.39 -13.35
CA GLY A 108 10.11 8.01 -13.50
C GLY A 108 9.49 7.54 -12.18
N LEU A 109 10.14 6.60 -11.49
CA LEU A 109 9.71 6.10 -10.17
C LEU A 109 9.61 7.22 -9.13
N SER A 110 10.58 8.12 -9.10
CA SER A 110 10.55 9.28 -8.21
C SER A 110 9.33 10.16 -8.48
N SER A 111 9.03 10.45 -9.76
CA SER A 111 7.88 11.28 -10.12
C SER A 111 6.51 10.62 -9.90
N LEU A 112 6.41 9.29 -10.09
CA LEU A 112 5.14 8.57 -10.09
C LEU A 112 4.82 7.90 -8.76
N VAL A 113 5.82 7.60 -7.93
CA VAL A 113 5.67 6.83 -6.70
C VAL A 113 6.17 7.62 -5.49
N SER A 114 7.47 7.92 -5.44
CA SER A 114 8.08 8.53 -4.23
C SER A 114 7.57 9.94 -3.97
N GLY A 115 7.46 10.78 -5.00
CA GLY A 115 6.95 12.15 -4.88
C GLY A 115 5.52 12.19 -4.32
N PRO A 116 4.54 11.53 -4.97
CA PRO A 116 3.17 11.46 -4.45
C PRO A 116 3.08 10.87 -3.03
N LEU A 117 3.90 9.87 -2.71
CA LEU A 117 3.94 9.28 -1.37
C LEU A 117 4.41 10.29 -0.32
N VAL A 118 5.50 11.03 -0.58
CA VAL A 118 6.01 12.07 0.33
C VAL A 118 4.95 13.14 0.53
N SER A 119 4.36 13.68 -0.54
CA SER A 119 3.31 14.70 -0.43
C SER A 119 2.11 14.20 0.39
N THR A 120 1.68 12.95 0.19
CA THR A 120 0.58 12.34 0.96
C THR A 120 0.92 12.25 2.46
N VAL A 121 2.15 11.87 2.79
CA VAL A 121 2.60 11.77 4.19
C VAL A 121 2.71 13.15 4.84
N GLU A 122 3.22 14.14 4.12
CA GLU A 122 3.30 15.53 4.59
C GLU A 122 1.91 16.13 4.86
N GLU A 123 0.98 15.98 3.91
CA GLU A 123 -0.41 16.43 4.07
C GLU A 123 -1.08 15.75 5.27
N ARG A 124 -0.86 14.43 5.42
CA ARG A 124 -1.39 13.68 6.56
C ARG A 124 -0.80 14.18 7.89
N LEU A 125 0.50 14.47 7.94
CA LEU A 125 1.14 15.01 9.13
C LEU A 125 0.54 16.36 9.51
N HIS A 126 0.38 17.26 8.53
CA HIS A 126 -0.25 18.56 8.74
C HIS A 126 -1.69 18.42 9.25
N HIS A 127 -2.48 17.51 8.65
CA HIS A 127 -3.85 17.23 9.11
C HIS A 127 -3.89 16.73 10.55
N ILE A 128 -3.06 15.74 10.90
CA ILE A 128 -2.99 15.19 12.26
C ILE A 128 -2.61 16.28 13.27
N GLN A 129 -1.65 17.14 12.94
CA GLN A 129 -1.25 18.25 13.81
C GLN A 129 -2.42 19.22 14.04
N GLY A 130 -3.15 19.60 12.99
CA GLY A 130 -4.33 20.46 13.10
C GLY A 130 -5.44 19.85 13.95
N THR A 131 -5.83 18.60 13.65
CA THR A 131 -6.85 17.87 14.43
C THR A 131 -6.43 17.68 15.89
N THR A 132 -5.15 17.41 16.15
CA THR A 132 -4.62 17.28 17.51
C THR A 132 -4.77 18.57 18.30
N GLN A 133 -4.53 19.73 17.67
CA GLN A 133 -4.72 21.03 18.32
C GLN A 133 -6.19 21.28 18.64
N GLN A 134 -7.10 21.01 17.70
CA GLN A 134 -8.55 21.15 17.90
C GLN A 134 -9.05 20.25 19.04
N LEU A 135 -8.70 18.97 19.01
CA LEU A 135 -9.10 18.01 20.05
C LEU A 135 -8.54 18.39 21.44
N LYS A 136 -7.34 18.97 21.52
CA LYS A 136 -6.79 19.48 22.78
C LYS A 136 -7.59 20.67 23.31
N GLN A 137 -8.03 21.59 22.45
CA GLN A 137 -8.86 22.72 22.84
C GLN A 137 -10.24 22.27 23.29
N GLU A 138 -10.87 21.38 22.54
CA GLU A 138 -12.18 20.81 22.88
C GLU A 138 -12.11 20.01 24.20
N SER A 139 -11.08 19.19 24.38
CA SER A 139 -10.84 18.46 25.63
C SER A 139 -10.69 19.41 26.83
N LYS A 140 -10.01 20.55 26.65
CA LYS A 140 -9.90 21.57 27.71
C LYS A 140 -11.26 22.24 28.00
N TYR A 141 -12.00 22.60 26.96
CA TYR A 141 -13.34 23.18 27.08
C TYR A 141 -14.29 22.25 27.84
N LEU A 142 -14.36 20.98 27.43
CA LEU A 142 -15.22 19.99 28.07
C LEU A 142 -14.84 19.74 29.54
N ARG A 143 -13.53 19.69 29.86
CA ARG A 143 -13.08 19.59 31.25
C ARG A 143 -13.52 20.77 32.10
N ASN A 144 -13.43 21.99 31.58
CA ASN A 144 -13.89 23.18 32.29
C ASN A 144 -15.41 23.12 32.53
N LEU A 145 -16.19 22.72 31.52
CA LEU A 145 -17.64 22.58 31.63
C LEU A 145 -18.05 21.53 32.67
N LEU A 146 -17.34 20.41 32.74
CA LEU A 146 -17.56 19.38 33.76
C LEU A 146 -17.30 19.90 35.18
N GLN A 147 -16.23 20.68 35.37
CA GLN A 147 -15.90 21.32 36.65
C GLN A 147 -16.98 22.33 37.07
N GLU A 148 -17.43 23.17 36.14
CA GLU A 148 -18.50 24.15 36.39
C GLU A 148 -19.82 23.49 36.80
N ASN A 149 -20.14 22.33 36.20
CA ASN A 149 -21.38 21.61 36.47
C ASN A 149 -21.28 20.56 37.60
N LYS A 150 -20.13 20.43 38.26
CA LYS A 150 -19.87 19.43 39.34
C LYS A 150 -20.22 17.99 38.93
N ILE A 151 -20.01 17.65 37.66
CA ILE A 151 -20.27 16.30 37.14
C ILE A 151 -19.00 15.47 37.33
N ASP A 152 -19.05 14.48 38.22
CA ASP A 152 -17.95 13.56 38.46
C ASP A 152 -17.90 12.52 37.33
N VAL A 153 -16.77 12.47 36.61
CA VAL A 153 -16.58 11.48 35.53
C VAL A 153 -15.91 10.24 36.14
N PRO A 154 -16.50 9.05 36.03
CA PRO A 154 -15.84 7.83 36.49
C PRO A 154 -14.56 7.62 35.68
N THR A 155 -13.43 7.58 36.40
CA THR A 155 -12.09 7.20 35.91
C THR A 155 -12.07 5.83 35.26
#